data_AF-A0A9E4II10-F1
#
_entry.id   AF-A0A9E4II10-F1
#
_cell.length_a   1.000
_cell.length_b   1.000
_cell.length_c   1.000
_cell.angle_alpha   90.00
_cell.angle_beta   90.00
_cell.angle_gamma   90.00
#
_symmetry.space_group_name_H-M   'P 1'
#
loop_
_entity.id
_entity.type
_entity.pdbx_description
1 polymer ?
#
loop_
_entity_poly.entity_id
_entity_poly.type
_entity_poly.pdbx_seq_one_letter_code
_entity_poly.pdbx_strand_id
1 'polypeptide(L)'
;MKIEEVVDKIGNRFSTVVVAARRARDIQGYYAHLGQGIGKFIPPQVHTYARKPLTIAMEEILEDKVVRRTDQPPEENPEAAEL
;
A
#
# COMPACT_ATOMS: atom_id res chain seq x y z
N MET A 1 -9.67 -9.46 -11.18
CA MET A 1 -9.88 -8.80 -9.89
C MET A 1 -11.35 -8.47 -9.74
N LYS A 2 -12.02 -9.04 -8.73
CA LYS A 2 -13.35 -8.62 -8.29
C LYS A 2 -13.23 -7.72 -7.05
N ILE A 3 -14.15 -6.77 -6.86
CA ILE A 3 -14.04 -5.81 -5.75
C ILE A 3 -14.31 -6.46 -4.40
N GLU A 4 -15.14 -7.50 -4.39
CA GLU A 4 -15.49 -8.28 -3.21
C GLU A 4 -14.23 -8.93 -2.61
N GLU A 5 -13.37 -9.49 -3.46
CA GLU A 5 -12.09 -10.10 -3.05
C GLU A 5 -11.18 -9.08 -2.36
N VAL A 6 -11.13 -7.84 -2.87
CA VAL A 6 -10.33 -6.75 -2.26
C VAL A 6 -10.90 -6.32 -0.91
N VAL A 7 -12.22 -6.28 -0.81
CA VAL A 7 -12.91 -5.95 0.45
C VAL A 7 -12.68 -7.04 1.48
N ASP A 8 -12.71 -8.32 1.10
CA ASP A 8 -12.52 -9.45 2.00
C ASP A 8 -11.12 -9.46 2.63
N LYS A 9 -10.08 -9.05 1.89
CA LYS A 9 -8.71 -8.89 2.43
C LYS A 9 -8.60 -7.88 3.58
N ILE A 10 -9.42 -6.83 3.53
CA ILE A 10 -9.43 -5.75 4.53
C ILE A 10 -10.57 -5.96 5.55
N GLY A 11 -11.61 -6.71 5.22
CA GLY A 11 -12.78 -6.96 6.06
C GLY A 11 -13.74 -5.77 6.25
N ASN A 12 -13.48 -4.60 5.65
CA ASN A 12 -14.37 -3.43 5.77
C ASN A 12 -14.31 -2.54 4.53
N ARG A 13 -15.46 -2.28 3.90
CA ARG A 13 -15.59 -1.48 2.67
C ARG A 13 -15.01 -0.06 2.78
N PHE A 14 -15.27 0.63 3.88
CA PHE A 14 -14.78 1.99 4.09
C PHE A 14 -13.27 2.01 4.31
N SER A 15 -12.77 1.07 5.10
CA SER A 15 -11.32 0.90 5.28
C SER A 15 -10.63 0.58 3.96
N THR A 16 -11.21 -0.27 3.11
CA THR A 16 -10.65 -0.60 1.79
C THR A 16 -10.45 0.65 0.94
N VAL A 17 -11.44 1.55 0.91
CA VAL A 17 -11.33 2.82 0.17
C VAL A 17 -10.17 3.67 0.69
N VAL A 18 -10.06 3.81 2.01
CA VAL A 18 -8.99 4.62 2.62
C VAL A 18 -7.61 4.02 2.35
N VAL A 19 -7.46 2.70 2.49
CA VAL A 19 -6.20 1.98 2.28
C VAL A 19 -5.78 2.05 0.81
N ALA A 20 -6.68 1.69 -0.11
CA ALA A 20 -6.41 1.74 -1.53
C ALA A 20 -6.08 3.16 -1.99
N ALA A 21 -6.81 4.18 -1.51
CA ALA A 21 -6.56 5.58 -1.87
C ALA A 21 -5.23 6.12 -1.31
N ARG A 22 -4.82 5.72 -0.10
CA ARG A 22 -3.50 6.09 0.44
C ARG A 22 -2.40 5.43 -0.38
N ARG A 23 -2.48 4.12 -0.59
CA ARG A 23 -1.47 3.40 -1.35
C ARG A 23 -1.36 3.88 -2.80
N ALA A 24 -2.48 4.20 -3.45
CA ALA A 24 -2.48 4.78 -4.79
C ALA A 24 -1.75 6.13 -4.86
N ARG A 25 -1.84 6.97 -3.81
CA ARG A 25 -1.07 8.22 -3.75
C ARG A 25 0.44 7.96 -3.61
N ASP A 26 0.83 6.93 -2.87
CA ASP A 26 2.24 6.55 -2.76
C ASP A 26 2.79 6.05 -4.10
N ILE A 27 2.04 5.20 -4.79
CA ILE A 27 2.40 4.72 -6.14
C ILE A 27 2.48 5.89 -7.12
N GLN A 28 1.52 6.82 -7.08
CA GLN A 28 1.56 8.01 -7.92
C GLN A 28 2.76 8.90 -7.58
N GLY A 29 3.07 9.05 -6.29
CA GLY A 29 4.24 9.79 -5.81
C GLY A 29 5.54 9.16 -6.32
N TYR A 30 5.65 7.84 -6.28
CA TYR A 30 6.79 7.11 -6.83
C TYR A 30 6.98 7.42 -8.32
N TYR A 31 5.94 7.29 -9.15
CA TYR A 31 6.06 7.57 -10.58
C TYR A 31 6.32 9.05 -10.88
N ALA A 32 5.74 9.98 -10.11
CA ALA A 32 5.95 11.41 -10.29
C ALA A 32 7.38 11.87 -9.97
N HIS A 33 8.06 11.19 -9.05
CA HIS A 33 9.43 11.52 -8.63
C HIS A 33 10.47 10.52 -9.12
N LEU A 34 10.09 9.62 -10.05
CA LEU A 34 11.01 8.64 -10.60
C LEU A 34 12.17 9.35 -11.31
N GLY A 35 13.40 9.03 -10.90
CA GLY A 35 14.61 9.68 -11.42
C GLY A 35 15.06 10.95 -10.68
N GLN A 36 14.27 11.46 -9.72
CA GLN A 36 14.66 12.60 -8.89
C GLN A 36 15.48 12.21 -7.65
N GLY A 37 15.67 10.91 -7.39
CA GLY A 37 16.44 10.40 -6.25
C GLY A 37 15.74 10.53 -4.88
N ILE A 38 14.45 10.90 -4.85
CA ILE A 38 13.68 11.06 -3.62
C ILE A 38 13.10 9.70 -3.21
N GLY A 39 13.76 9.01 -2.28
CA GLY A 39 13.39 7.68 -1.78
C GLY A 39 12.20 7.64 -0.81
N LYS A 40 11.26 8.60 -0.90
CA LYS A 40 10.12 8.70 0.03
C LYS A 40 8.99 7.71 -0.27
N PHE A 41 8.81 7.34 -1.54
CA PHE A 41 7.66 6.56 -1.99
C PHE A 41 8.07 5.15 -2.37
N ILE A 42 7.31 4.18 -1.88
CA ILE A 42 7.55 2.75 -2.14
C ILE A 42 7.00 2.41 -3.55
N PRO A 43 7.81 1.78 -4.42
CA PRO A 43 7.39 1.39 -5.77
C PRO A 43 6.22 0.41 -5.75
N PRO A 44 5.56 0.16 -6.89
CA PRO A 44 4.64 -0.97 -7.04
C PRO A 44 5.29 -2.29 -6.57
N GLN A 45 4.58 -3.06 -5.76
CA GLN A 45 5.03 -4.31 -5.15
C GLN A 45 4.54 -5.55 -5.89
N VAL A 46 3.71 -5.38 -6.92
CA VAL A 46 3.13 -6.45 -7.73
C VAL A 46 3.49 -6.24 -9.20
N HIS A 47 3.72 -7.34 -9.90
CA HIS A 47 3.88 -7.33 -11.36
C HIS A 47 2.51 -7.23 -12.03
N THR A 48 2.23 -6.06 -12.60
CA THR A 48 0.95 -5.79 -13.25
C THR A 48 1.09 -5.01 -14.55
N TYR A 49 0.14 -5.22 -15.46
CA TYR A 49 -0.03 -4.41 -16.67
C TYR A 49 -0.87 -3.15 -16.41
N ALA A 50 -1.48 -3.03 -15.23
CA ALA A 50 -2.26 -1.87 -14.85
C ALA A 50 -1.37 -0.62 -14.77
N ARG A 51 -1.84 0.49 -15.35
CA ARG A 51 -1.14 1.78 -15.31
C ARG A 51 -1.74 2.78 -14.33
N LYS A 52 -2.97 2.53 -13.89
CA LYS A 52 -3.68 3.43 -12.99
C LYS A 52 -3.29 3.09 -11.55
N PRO A 53 -2.76 4.04 -10.76
CA PRO A 53 -2.27 3.76 -9.41
C PRO A 53 -3.29 3.09 -8.50
N LEU A 54 -4.57 3.44 -8.64
CA LEU A 54 -5.64 2.83 -7.84
C LEU A 54 -5.85 1.35 -8.17
N THR A 55 -5.74 0.97 -9.45
CA THR A 55 -5.85 -0.43 -9.87
C THR A 55 -4.67 -1.23 -9.32
N ILE A 56 -3.45 -0.69 -9.44
CA ILE A 56 -2.24 -1.32 -8.88
C ILE A 56 -2.39 -1.49 -7.36
N ALA A 57 -2.85 -0.46 -6.65
CA ALA A 57 -3.07 -0.54 -5.20
C ALA A 57 -4.08 -1.63 -4.81
N MET A 58 -5.15 -1.83 -5.59
CA MET A 58 -6.13 -2.88 -5.32
C MET A 58 -5.56 -4.28 -5.60
N GLU A 59 -4.73 -4.45 -6.64
CA GLU A 59 -4.03 -5.69 -6.92
C GLU A 59 -3.00 -6.03 -5.83
N GLU A 60 -2.29 -5.04 -5.32
CA GLU A 60 -1.39 -5.23 -4.17
C GLU A 60 -2.14 -5.64 -2.89
N ILE A 61 -3.35 -5.11 -2.67
CA ILE A 61 -4.20 -5.55 -1.56
C ILE A 61 -4.62 -7.02 -1.75
N LEU A 62 -4.94 -7.44 -2.97
CA LEU A 62 -5.28 -8.84 -3.25
C LEU A 62 -4.14 -9.81 -2.98
N GLU A 63 -2.90 -9.39 -3.23
CA GLU A 63 -1.69 -10.19 -2.98
C GLU A 63 -1.13 -10.06 -1.55
N ASP A 64 -1.89 -9.47 -0.62
CA ASP A 64 -1.49 -9.25 0.77
C ASP A 64 -0.19 -8.42 0.91
N LYS A 65 0.13 -7.57 -0.08
CA LYS A 65 1.31 -6.70 -0.08
C LYS A 65 1.09 -5.35 0.59
N VAL A 66 -0.17 -5.06 0.97
CA VAL A 66 -0.56 -3.83 1.64
C VAL A 66 -1.23 -4.17 2.95
N VAL A 67 -0.66 -3.71 4.06
CA VAL A 67 -1.18 -3.93 5.41
C VAL A 67 -1.61 -2.59 6.01
N ARG A 68 -2.73 -2.58 6.73
CA ARG A 68 -3.11 -1.41 7.53
C ARG A 68 -2.15 -1.31 8.71
N ARG A 69 -1.69 -0.09 9.01
CA ARG A 69 -0.85 0.17 10.20
C ARG A 69 -1.45 -0.39 11.50
N THR A 70 -2.77 -0.39 11.65
CA THR A 70 -3.46 -0.96 12.84
C THR A 70 -3.26 -2.45 13.00
N ASP A 71 -2.99 -3.16 11.89
CA ASP A 71 -2.87 -4.60 11.82
C ASP A 71 -1.37 -5.00 11.88
N GLN A 72 -0.46 -4.01 11.83
CA GLN A 72 0.98 -4.20 11.99
C GLN A 72 1.27 -4.43 13.48
N PRO A 73 2.03 -5.49 13.87
CA PRO A 73 2.54 -5.58 15.22
C PRO A 73 3.34 -4.31 15.56
N PRO A 74 3.33 -3.85 16.82
CA PRO A 74 4.13 -2.70 17.22
C PRO A 74 5.57 -2.96 16.79
N GLU A 75 6.12 -2.04 16.00
CA GLU A 75 7.54 -2.09 15.64
C GLU A 75 8.33 -2.07 16.96
N GLU A 76 9.02 -3.17 17.29
CA GLU A 76 10.04 -3.15 18.33
C GLU A 76 11.11 -2.18 17.85
N ASN A 77 11.08 -0.96 18.37
CA ASN A 77 12.12 0.02 18.10
C ASN A 77 13.36 -0.36 18.94
N PRO A 78 14.45 -0.86 18.33
CA PRO A 78 15.65 -1.20 19.08
C PRO A 78 16.29 0.02 19.77
N GLU A 79 15.99 1.26 19.33
CA GLU A 79 16.47 2.48 19.99
C GLU A 79 15.71 2.85 21.28
N ALA A 80 14.51 2.29 21.51
CA ALA A 80 13.75 2.58 22.73
C ALA A 80 14.21 1.77 23.96
N ALA A 81 15.10 0.78 23.76
CA ALA A 81 15.61 -0.08 24.82
C ALA A 81 16.92 0.44 25.48
N GLU A 82 17.50 1.53 24.97
CA GLU A 82 18.75 2.13 25.48
C GLU A 82 18.54 3.44 26.28
N LEU A 83 17.30 3.79 26.64
CA LEU A 83 16.96 4.89 27.57
C LEU A 83 16.39 4.35 28.89
#